data_AF-A0A8H8QSR2-F1
#
_entry.id   AF-A0A8H8QSR2-F1
#
_cell.length_a   1.000
_cell.length_b   1.000
_cell.length_c   1.000
_cell.angle_alpha   90.00
_cell.angle_beta   90.00
_cell.angle_gamma   90.00
#
_symmetry.space_group_name_H-M   'P 1'
#
loop_
_entity.id
_entity.type
_entity.pdbx_description
1 polymer ?
#
loop_
_entity_poly.entity_id
_entity_poly.type
_entity_poly.pdbx_seq_one_letter_code
_entity_poly.pdbx_strand_id
1 'polypeptide(L)'
;MHTLYAMLRQLLPPLDSVFCGDFNAYNPWWDPLYEACDEEGNTLADWIDYYDLALLNTPGIGTFYRLHMARPINIDLTLAH
;
A
#
# COMPACT_ATOMS: atom_id res chain seq x y z
N MET A 1 15.34 -10.49 -6.19
CA MET A 1 14.15 -9.90 -5.56
C MET A 1 14.29 -8.40 -5.71
N HIS A 2 13.49 -7.76 -6.58
CA HIS A 2 13.50 -6.30 -6.67
C HIS A 2 12.66 -5.78 -5.50
N THR A 3 13.22 -4.90 -4.69
CA THR A 3 12.48 -4.26 -3.60
C THR A 3 11.35 -3.39 -4.18
N LEU A 4 10.23 -3.26 -3.46
CA LEU A 4 9.10 -2.40 -3.86
C LEU A 4 9.59 -1.00 -4.28
N TYR A 5 10.54 -0.46 -3.51
CA TYR A 5 11.26 0.78 -3.79
C TYR A 5 11.85 0.85 -5.21
N ALA A 6 12.55 -0.19 -5.66
CA ALA A 6 13.20 -0.20 -6.97
C ALA A 6 12.18 -0.20 -8.13
N MET A 7 11.02 -0.81 -7.93
CA MET A 7 9.94 -0.83 -8.92
C MET A 7 9.23 0.51 -9.00
N LEU A 8 8.81 1.09 -7.85
CA LEU A 8 8.08 2.36 -7.81
C LEU A 8 8.88 3.52 -8.39
N ARG A 9 10.19 3.56 -8.16
CA ARG A 9 11.06 4.64 -8.68
C ARG A 9 11.11 4.71 -10.21
N GLN A 10 10.88 3.59 -10.90
CA GLN A 10 10.90 3.53 -12.36
C GLN A 10 9.49 3.64 -12.96
N LEU A 11 8.46 3.51 -12.13
CA LEU A 11 7.07 3.52 -12.55
C LEU A 11 6.53 4.95 -12.50
N LEU A 12 6.37 5.54 -13.68
CA LEU A 12 5.53 6.71 -13.87
C LEU A 12 4.09 6.21 -14.09
N PRO A 13 3.14 6.47 -13.16
CA PRO A 13 1.78 6.00 -13.33
C PRO A 13 1.11 6.72 -14.51
N PRO A 14 0.56 6.01 -15.51
CA PRO A 14 -0.21 6.64 -16.57
C PRO A 14 -1.48 7.31 -16.01
N LEU A 15 -1.95 8.37 -16.67
CA LEU A 15 -3.29 8.92 -16.38
C LEU A 15 -4.38 7.87 -16.65
N ASP A 16 -5.51 7.99 -15.95
CA ASP A 16 -6.68 7.11 -16.08
C ASP A 16 -6.34 5.62 -15.85
N SER A 17 -5.45 5.35 -14.90
CA SER A 17 -5.00 3.99 -14.58
C SER A 17 -5.34 3.57 -13.16
N VAL A 18 -5.50 2.26 -12.98
CA VAL A 18 -5.74 1.63 -11.68
C VAL A 18 -4.60 0.66 -11.41
N PHE A 19 -3.99 0.79 -10.23
CA PHE A 19 -2.96 -0.11 -9.73
C PHE A 19 -3.55 -1.00 -8.64
N CYS A 20 -3.45 -2.31 -8.82
CA CYS A 20 -3.88 -3.29 -7.83
C CYS A 20 -2.75 -4.28 -7.57
N GLY A 21 -2.49 -4.61 -6.30
CA GLY A 21 -1.53 -5.64 -5.99
C GLY A 21 -1.35 -5.89 -4.51
N ASP A 22 -0.63 -6.97 -4.22
CA ASP A 22 -0.04 -7.23 -2.91
C ASP A 22 1.26 -6.43 -2.80
N PHE A 23 1.28 -5.41 -1.95
CA PHE A 23 2.44 -4.54 -1.76
C PHE A 23 3.34 -5.05 -0.63
N ASN A 24 2.84 -5.94 0.24
CA ASN A 24 3.52 -6.36 1.47
C ASN A 24 4.12 -5.19 2.28
N ALA A 25 3.44 -4.03 2.29
CA ALA A 25 3.91 -2.79 2.89
C ALA A 25 2.94 -2.31 3.98
N TYR A 26 3.47 -1.76 5.07
CA TYR A 26 2.69 -1.41 6.25
C TYR A 26 2.73 0.10 6.50
N ASN A 27 1.55 0.74 6.54
CA ASN A 27 1.44 2.15 6.89
C ASN A 27 0.09 2.42 7.59
N PRO A 28 0.07 3.20 8.69
CA PRO A 28 -1.16 3.61 9.36
C PRO A 28 -2.17 4.36 8.46
N TRP A 29 -1.73 4.91 7.33
CA TRP A 29 -2.62 5.63 6.42
C TRP A 29 -3.70 4.72 5.80
N TRP A 30 -3.35 3.49 5.39
CA TRP A 30 -4.32 2.51 4.88
C TRP A 30 -4.69 1.41 5.89
N ASP A 31 -3.92 1.27 6.98
CA ASP A 31 -4.26 0.38 8.10
C ASP A 31 -4.07 1.10 9.45
N PRO A 32 -4.98 2.02 9.85
CA PRO A 32 -4.84 2.83 11.06
C PRO A 32 -4.88 2.03 12.36
N LEU A 33 -5.29 0.76 12.29
CA LEU A 33 -5.29 -0.15 13.43
C LEU A 33 -3.93 -0.85 13.59
N TYR A 34 -2.96 -0.59 12.69
CA TYR A 34 -1.62 -1.17 12.70
C TYR A 34 -0.63 -0.05 12.98
N GLU A 35 0.00 -0.10 14.16
CA GLU A 35 0.93 0.97 14.57
C GLU A 35 2.27 0.89 13.83
N ALA A 36 2.63 -0.27 13.31
CA ALA A 36 3.90 -0.43 12.63
C ALA A 36 3.87 0.23 11.25
N CYS A 37 4.94 0.97 10.98
CA CYS A 37 5.26 1.49 9.66
C CYS A 37 6.64 0.97 9.27
N ASP A 38 6.77 0.42 8.07
CA ASP A 38 8.06 -0.02 7.53
C ASP A 38 8.59 0.95 6.45
N GLU A 39 9.80 0.69 5.97
CA GLU A 39 10.46 1.51 4.96
C GLU A 39 9.68 1.45 3.64
N GLU A 40 9.18 0.27 3.28
CA GLU A 40 8.33 0.00 2.13
C GLU A 40 7.00 0.78 2.21
N GLY A 41 6.35 0.80 3.36
CA GLY A 41 5.11 1.54 3.58
C GLY A 41 5.29 3.04 3.52
N ASN A 42 6.38 3.59 4.06
CA ASN A 42 6.70 5.02 3.90
C ASN A 42 7.00 5.36 2.44
N THR A 43 7.81 4.55 1.77
CA THR A 43 8.13 4.73 0.35
C THR A 43 6.88 4.74 -0.53
N LEU A 44 5.97 3.79 -0.28
CA LEU A 44 4.73 3.68 -1.04
C LEU A 44 3.80 4.87 -0.74
N ALA A 45 3.70 5.32 0.51
CA ALA A 45 2.93 6.50 0.87
C ALA A 45 3.46 7.77 0.18
N ASP A 46 4.78 7.98 0.18
CA ASP A 46 5.43 9.10 -0.52
C ASP A 46 5.18 9.04 -2.04
N TRP A 47 5.23 7.84 -2.64
CA TRP A 47 4.94 7.66 -4.08
C TRP A 47 3.48 7.95 -4.41
N ILE A 48 2.55 7.52 -3.56
CA ILE A 48 1.12 7.80 -3.72
C ILE A 48 0.84 9.30 -3.61
N ASP A 49 1.40 9.97 -2.60
CA ASP A 49 1.24 11.42 -2.40
C ASP A 49 1.87 12.22 -3.57
N TYR A 50 3.07 11.84 -3.99
CA TYR A 50 3.78 12.53 -5.08
C TYR A 50 3.02 12.51 -6.42
N TYR A 51 2.33 11.40 -6.71
CA TYR A 51 1.53 11.23 -7.93
C TYR A 51 0.03 11.49 -7.73
N ASP A 52 -0.38 12.00 -6.57
CA ASP A 52 -1.78 12.32 -6.22
C ASP A 52 -2.75 11.13 -6.48
N LEU A 53 -2.32 9.91 -6.13
CA LEU A 53 -3.14 8.72 -6.35
C LEU A 53 -4.20 8.58 -5.24
N ALA A 54 -5.43 8.28 -5.64
CA ALA A 54 -6.52 7.99 -4.73
C ALA A 54 -6.44 6.55 -4.21
N LEU A 55 -6.41 6.37 -2.89
CA LEU A 55 -6.61 5.07 -2.25
C LEU A 55 -8.09 4.67 -2.34
N LEU A 56 -8.39 3.55 -3.02
CA LEU A 56 -9.75 3.04 -3.17
C LEU A 56 -10.14 2.04 -2.07
N ASN A 57 -9.18 1.53 -1.29
CA ASN A 57 -9.46 0.72 -0.11
C ASN A 57 -10.22 1.54 0.94
N THR A 58 -11.04 0.85 1.73
CA THR A 58 -11.50 1.41 3.01
C THR A 58 -10.43 1.17 4.07
N PRO A 59 -9.82 2.22 4.66
CA PRO A 59 -8.74 2.05 5.63
C PRO A 59 -9.16 1.18 6.83
N GLY A 60 -8.24 0.31 7.27
CA GLY A 60 -8.44 -0.58 8.42
C GLY A 60 -9.22 -1.86 8.13
N ILE A 61 -9.74 -2.02 6.90
CA ILE A 61 -10.30 -3.30 6.44
C ILE A 61 -9.16 -4.18 5.94
N GLY A 62 -8.88 -5.26 6.67
CA GLY A 62 -7.79 -6.17 6.34
C GLY A 62 -8.10 -7.04 5.11
N THR A 63 -7.07 -7.23 4.29
CA THR A 63 -7.08 -8.02 3.05
C THR A 63 -6.35 -9.35 3.22
N PHE A 64 -5.43 -9.42 4.18
CA PHE A 64 -4.64 -10.61 4.48
C PHE A 64 -5.00 -11.21 5.85
N TYR A 65 -5.15 -12.53 5.86
CA TYR A 65 -5.63 -13.31 7.00
C TYR A 65 -4.70 -14.50 7.25
N ARG A 66 -4.29 -14.69 8.50
CA ARG A 66 -3.53 -15.86 8.93
C ARG A 66 -3.94 -16.32 10.32
N LEU A 67 -3.83 -17.63 10.57
CA LEU A 67 -4.01 -18.19 11.90
C LEU A 67 -3.05 -17.53 12.89
N HIS A 68 -3.55 -17.25 14.10
CA HIS A 68 -2.82 -16.62 15.21
C HIS A 68 -2.45 -15.14 15.02
N MET A 69 -2.93 -14.47 13.98
CA MET A 69 -2.90 -13.00 13.94
C MET A 69 -3.95 -12.42 14.89
N ALA A 70 -3.60 -11.36 15.63
CA ALA A 70 -4.55 -10.67 16.50
C ALA A 70 -5.74 -10.10 15.72
N ARG A 71 -5.49 -9.66 14.49
CA ARG A 71 -6.49 -9.21 13.52
C ARG A 71 -5.94 -9.33 12.09
N PRO A 72 -6.81 -9.29 11.07
CA PRO A 72 -6.40 -9.13 9.68
C PRO A 72 -5.66 -7.81 9.45
N ILE A 73 -4.74 -7.80 8.48
CA ILE A 73 -3.94 -6.62 8.08
C ILE A 73 -4.26 -6.22 6.64
N ASN A 74 -4.07 -4.95 6.30
CA ASN A 74 -4.27 -4.44 4.95
C ASN A 74 -2.92 -4.24 4.24
N ILE A 75 -2.59 -5.16 3.32
CA ILE A 75 -1.36 -5.16 2.51
C ILE A 75 -1.63 -5.24 1.00
N ASP A 76 -2.88 -5.48 0.61
CA ASP A 76 -3.33 -5.45 -0.78
C ASP A 76 -4.04 -4.12 -1.05
N LEU A 77 -3.46 -3.28 -1.90
CA LEU A 77 -3.99 -1.93 -2.17
C LEU A 77 -4.53 -1.82 -3.60
N THR A 78 -5.53 -0.96 -3.75
CA THR A 78 -6.08 -0.50 -5.02
C THR A 78 -5.97 1.02 -5.06
N LEU A 79 -5.27 1.54 -6.06
CA LEU A 79 -4.95 2.96 -6.25
C LEU A 79 -5.45 3.42 -7.62
N ALA A 80 -5.95 4.64 -7.72
CA ALA A 80 -6.36 5.24 -8.99
C ALA A 80 -5.67 6.59 -9.21
N HIS A 81 -5.25 6.85 -10.45
CA HIS A 81 -4.81 8.17 -10.91
C HIS A 81 -6.00 8.95 -11.48
#